data_AF-R9PSA0-F1
#
_entry.id   AF-R9PSA0-F1
#
_cell.length_a   1.000
_cell.length_b   1.000
_cell.length_c   1.000
_cell.angle_alpha   90.00
_cell.angle_beta   90.00
_cell.angle_gamma   90.00
#
_symmetry.space_group_name_H-M   'P 1'
#
loop_
_entity.id
_entity.type
_entity.pdbx_description
1 polymer ?
#
loop_
_entity_poly.entity_id
_entity_poly.type
_entity_poly.pdbx_seq_one_letter_code
_entity_poly.pdbx_strand_id
1 'polypeptide(L)'
;MSIKKLSAELCSDDKMNMALDFLSHIVVNTDRALISSLTSLISFPEKIADLNQFGLLLSEIKDDAFIEPLVEMIMLAEPGKSKYLASYMHSLNCIIEDWDEYFTPNGEFVHLLGKWMLNTNGGEISWKSSLILKDTEHSACINFYLEGINDKTLFNQTRIACLEGLVAHHGEKNLKFLIGLVPDSDPDFNEELNKSIEWLKHKFSS
;
A
#
# COMPACT_ATOMS: atom_id res chain seq x y z
N MET A 1 -5.27 15.37 -27.66
CA MET A 1 -6.62 15.66 -27.09
C MET A 1 -6.46 16.73 -26.02
N SER A 2 -7.41 17.66 -25.83
CA SER A 2 -7.29 18.64 -24.71
C SER A 2 -7.70 17.99 -23.39
N ILE A 3 -7.11 18.44 -22.27
CA ILE A 3 -7.45 17.94 -20.93
C ILE A 3 -8.95 18.11 -20.62
N LYS A 4 -9.54 19.26 -20.99
CA LYS A 4 -10.99 19.48 -20.84
C LYS A 4 -11.84 18.47 -21.61
N LYS A 5 -11.38 18.04 -22.78
CA LYS A 5 -12.05 17.01 -23.58
C LYS A 5 -11.90 15.63 -22.92
N LEU A 6 -10.73 15.32 -22.37
CA LEU A 6 -10.47 14.10 -21.61
C LEU A 6 -11.37 13.99 -20.37
N SER A 7 -11.45 15.04 -19.53
CA SER A 7 -12.33 15.05 -18.36
C SER A 7 -13.79 14.85 -18.75
N ALA A 8 -14.25 15.48 -19.85
CA ALA A 8 -15.60 15.29 -20.35
C ALA A 8 -15.85 13.85 -20.84
N GLU A 9 -14.86 13.21 -21.47
CA GLU A 9 -14.95 11.83 -21.95
C GLU A 9 -14.91 10.80 -20.82
N LEU A 10 -14.22 11.07 -19.70
CA LEU A 10 -14.28 10.25 -18.48
C LEU A 10 -15.67 10.24 -17.84
N CYS A 11 -16.47 11.28 -18.04
CA CYS A 11 -17.85 11.34 -17.58
C CYS A 11 -18.85 10.70 -18.56
N SER A 12 -18.39 10.13 -19.68
CA SER A 12 -19.23 9.55 -20.73
C SER A 12 -19.12 8.03 -20.72
N ASP A 13 -20.24 7.32 -20.53
CA ASP A 13 -20.26 5.85 -20.41
C ASP A 13 -19.63 5.12 -21.62
N ASP A 14 -19.78 5.68 -22.83
CA ASP A 14 -19.28 5.09 -24.09
C ASP A 14 -17.79 5.38 -24.36
N LYS A 15 -17.21 6.41 -23.75
CA LYS A 15 -15.85 6.90 -24.04
C LYS A 15 -14.88 6.79 -22.88
N MET A 16 -15.37 6.55 -21.67
CA MET A 16 -14.57 6.50 -20.45
C MET A 16 -13.38 5.54 -20.58
N ASN A 17 -13.58 4.30 -21.01
CA ASN A 17 -12.47 3.33 -21.12
C ASN A 17 -11.45 3.73 -22.21
N MET A 18 -11.87 4.38 -23.29
CA MET A 18 -10.94 4.92 -24.30
C MET A 18 -10.14 6.11 -23.76
N ALA A 19 -10.78 6.96 -22.95
CA ALA A 19 -10.12 8.08 -22.29
C ALA A 19 -9.11 7.61 -21.23
N LEU A 20 -9.44 6.57 -20.45
CA LEU A 20 -8.53 5.95 -19.50
C LEU A 20 -7.31 5.34 -20.18
N ASP A 21 -7.52 4.59 -21.28
CA ASP A 21 -6.43 4.04 -22.07
C ASP A 21 -5.52 5.15 -22.61
N PHE A 22 -6.08 6.25 -23.11
CA PHE A 22 -5.28 7.38 -23.59
C PHE A 22 -4.47 8.05 -22.46
N LEU A 23 -5.05 8.15 -21.25
CA LEU A 23 -4.40 8.78 -20.10
C LEU A 23 -3.21 7.97 -19.58
N SER A 24 -3.28 6.64 -19.60
CA SER A 24 -2.14 5.80 -19.17
C SER A 24 -0.91 5.91 -20.08
N HIS A 25 -1.02 6.60 -21.22
CA HIS A 25 0.08 6.82 -22.16
C HIS A 25 0.62 8.25 -22.13
N ILE A 26 0.01 9.15 -21.36
CA ILE A 26 0.39 10.57 -21.29
C ILE A 26 0.36 11.01 -19.83
N VAL A 27 1.54 11.12 -19.21
CA VAL A 27 1.69 11.71 -17.87
C VAL A 27 1.42 13.21 -17.97
N VAL A 28 0.26 13.64 -17.49
CA VAL A 28 -0.19 15.03 -17.55
C VAL A 28 0.14 15.74 -16.24
N ASN A 29 0.62 16.99 -16.31
CA ASN A 29 0.53 17.94 -15.19
C ASN A 29 -0.93 17.98 -14.69
N THR A 30 -1.11 17.78 -13.38
CA THR A 30 -2.39 17.42 -12.76
C THR A 30 -3.43 18.56 -12.81
N ASP A 31 -4.27 18.52 -13.83
CA ASP A 31 -5.45 19.37 -13.93
C ASP A 31 -6.50 18.93 -12.89
N ARG A 32 -6.99 19.88 -12.11
CA ARG A 32 -7.95 19.60 -11.03
C ARG A 32 -9.26 18.95 -11.50
N ALA A 33 -9.71 19.24 -12.72
CA ALA A 33 -10.91 18.62 -13.25
C ALA A 33 -10.66 17.14 -13.58
N LEU A 34 -9.48 16.81 -14.11
CA LEU A 34 -9.06 15.43 -14.31
C LEU A 34 -8.96 14.68 -12.98
N ILE A 35 -8.28 15.26 -11.97
CA ILE A 35 -8.18 14.66 -10.63
C ILE A 35 -9.57 14.43 -10.03
N SER A 36 -10.48 15.40 -10.13
CA SER A 36 -11.85 15.24 -9.64
C SER A 36 -12.60 14.11 -10.35
N SER A 37 -12.44 13.95 -11.68
CA SER A 37 -13.03 12.84 -12.42
C SER A 37 -12.47 11.48 -12.00
N LEU A 38 -11.15 11.37 -11.84
CA LEU A 38 -10.49 10.13 -11.40
C LEU A 38 -10.88 9.75 -9.96
N THR A 39 -10.91 10.75 -9.07
CA THR A 39 -11.38 10.59 -7.68
C THR A 39 -12.79 10.01 -7.65
N SER A 40 -13.71 10.55 -8.47
CA SER A 40 -15.07 10.02 -8.55
C SER A 40 -15.13 8.60 -9.11
N LEU A 41 -14.22 8.21 -10.01
CA LEU A 41 -14.20 6.86 -10.60
C LEU A 41 -13.72 5.79 -9.61
N ILE A 42 -12.89 6.14 -8.63
CA ILE A 42 -12.44 5.21 -7.59
C ILE A 42 -13.63 4.58 -6.85
N SER A 43 -14.69 5.36 -6.62
CA SER A 43 -15.91 4.89 -5.94
C SER A 43 -16.80 3.97 -6.79
N PHE A 44 -16.50 3.78 -8.08
CA PHE A 44 -17.31 2.98 -9.02
C PHE A 44 -16.45 2.00 -9.84
N PRO A 45 -15.69 1.09 -9.20
CA PRO A 45 -14.77 0.19 -9.88
C PRO A 45 -15.46 -0.73 -10.91
N GLU A 46 -16.75 -1.01 -10.75
CA GLU A 46 -17.54 -1.82 -11.68
C GLU A 46 -17.71 -1.20 -13.07
N LYS A 47 -17.52 0.12 -13.19
CA LYS A 47 -17.57 0.81 -14.48
C LYS A 47 -16.27 0.67 -15.26
N ILE A 48 -15.18 0.38 -14.57
CA ILE A 48 -13.82 0.38 -15.12
C ILE A 48 -13.53 -0.97 -15.74
N ALA A 49 -13.26 -1.01 -17.05
CA ALA A 49 -13.02 -2.27 -17.76
C ALA A 49 -11.68 -2.90 -17.38
N ASP A 50 -10.64 -2.08 -17.24
CA ASP A 50 -9.29 -2.50 -16.83
C ASP A 50 -8.90 -1.84 -15.50
N LEU A 51 -9.18 -2.55 -14.41
CA LEU A 51 -8.83 -2.12 -13.05
C LEU A 51 -7.32 -2.11 -12.78
N ASN A 52 -6.54 -2.90 -13.52
CA ASN A 52 -5.09 -2.93 -13.36
C ASN A 52 -4.47 -1.68 -13.99
N GLN A 53 -4.84 -1.38 -15.24
CA GLN A 53 -4.41 -0.16 -15.93
C GLN A 53 -4.86 1.09 -15.18
N PHE A 54 -6.08 1.10 -14.63
CA PHE A 54 -6.54 2.20 -13.80
C PHE A 54 -5.71 2.36 -12.52
N GLY A 55 -5.40 1.27 -11.82
CA GLY A 55 -4.52 1.33 -10.65
C GLY A 55 -3.13 1.87 -10.98
N LEU A 56 -2.54 1.46 -12.10
CA LEU A 56 -1.26 1.98 -12.58
C LEU A 56 -1.32 3.48 -12.86
N LEU A 57 -2.39 3.96 -13.51
CA LEU A 57 -2.60 5.38 -13.75
C LEU A 57 -2.63 6.18 -12.43
N LEU A 58 -3.33 5.67 -11.41
CA LEU A 58 -3.36 6.32 -10.09
C LEU A 58 -1.97 6.33 -9.44
N SER A 59 -1.22 5.21 -9.54
CA SER A 59 0.15 5.07 -9.02
C SER A 59 1.16 5.97 -9.72
N GLU A 60 0.93 6.35 -10.98
CA GLU A 60 1.77 7.28 -11.74
C GLU A 60 1.46 8.75 -11.40
N ILE A 61 0.19 9.07 -11.21
CA ILE A 61 -0.26 10.43 -10.91
C ILE A 61 0.06 10.82 -9.46
N LYS A 62 -0.13 9.88 -8.52
CA LYS A 62 0.16 10.04 -7.08
C LYS A 62 -0.48 11.28 -6.43
N ASP A 63 -1.72 11.60 -6.76
CA ASP A 63 -2.42 12.75 -6.16
C ASP A 63 -3.08 12.38 -4.83
N ASP A 64 -2.86 13.19 -3.80
CA ASP A 64 -3.39 12.98 -2.44
C ASP A 64 -4.92 12.91 -2.40
N ALA A 65 -5.61 13.53 -3.36
CA ALA A 65 -7.07 13.47 -3.47
C ALA A 65 -7.59 12.04 -3.64
N PHE A 66 -6.75 11.08 -4.04
CA PHE A 66 -7.13 9.69 -4.21
C PHE A 66 -7.16 8.90 -2.90
N ILE A 67 -6.52 9.37 -1.82
CA ILE A 67 -6.32 8.57 -0.62
C ILE A 67 -7.62 8.21 0.07
N GLU A 68 -8.45 9.21 0.39
CA GLU A 68 -9.72 8.99 1.07
C GLU A 68 -10.63 8.00 0.31
N PRO A 69 -10.92 8.18 -1.00
CA PRO A 69 -11.75 7.21 -1.72
C PRO A 69 -11.07 5.84 -1.90
N LEU A 70 -9.73 5.77 -2.00
CA LEU A 70 -9.03 4.48 -2.01
C LEU A 70 -9.21 3.74 -0.67
N VAL A 71 -9.03 4.43 0.45
CA VAL A 71 -9.21 3.87 1.80
C VAL A 71 -10.64 3.38 1.99
N GLU A 72 -11.64 4.17 1.63
CA GLU A 72 -13.05 3.78 1.71
C GLU A 72 -13.32 2.51 0.91
N MET A 73 -12.86 2.45 -0.34
CA MET A 73 -13.07 1.30 -1.21
C MET A 73 -12.32 0.06 -0.73
N ILE A 74 -11.12 0.23 -0.18
CA ILE A 74 -10.37 -0.87 0.45
C ILE A 74 -11.12 -1.37 1.68
N MET A 75 -11.66 -0.49 2.54
CA MET A 75 -12.43 -0.89 3.72
C MET A 75 -13.70 -1.70 3.37
N LEU A 76 -14.33 -1.40 2.24
CA LEU A 76 -15.52 -2.10 1.75
C LEU A 76 -15.20 -3.41 1.01
N ALA A 77 -13.93 -3.69 0.71
CA ALA A 77 -13.53 -4.82 -0.08
C ALA A 77 -13.44 -6.12 0.73
N GLU A 78 -13.51 -7.25 0.01
CA GLU A 78 -13.23 -8.57 0.58
C GLU A 78 -12.11 -9.27 -0.21
N PRO A 79 -11.01 -9.70 0.46
CA PRO A 79 -9.93 -10.44 -0.19
C PRO A 79 -10.44 -11.65 -0.96
N GLY A 80 -9.98 -11.81 -2.20
CA GLY A 80 -10.40 -12.88 -3.09
C GLY A 80 -11.75 -12.67 -3.79
N LYS A 81 -12.53 -11.63 -3.42
CA LYS A 81 -13.80 -11.28 -4.10
C LYS A 81 -13.73 -9.95 -4.84
N SER A 82 -13.15 -8.92 -4.21
CA SER A 82 -13.04 -7.59 -4.81
C SER A 82 -11.89 -7.52 -5.81
N LYS A 83 -12.21 -7.53 -7.11
CA LYS A 83 -11.22 -7.52 -8.20
C LYS A 83 -10.30 -6.29 -8.20
N TYR A 84 -10.77 -5.17 -7.67
CA TYR A 84 -10.02 -3.91 -7.62
C TYR A 84 -9.05 -3.83 -6.44
N LEU A 85 -9.19 -4.70 -5.43
CA LEU A 85 -8.53 -4.54 -4.12
C LEU A 85 -7.01 -4.46 -4.25
N ALA A 86 -6.41 -5.42 -4.96
CA ALA A 86 -4.96 -5.46 -5.13
C ALA A 86 -4.43 -4.22 -5.85
N SER A 87 -5.13 -3.74 -6.89
CA SER A 87 -4.75 -2.53 -7.64
C SER A 87 -4.88 -1.29 -6.77
N TYR A 88 -5.97 -1.15 -6.00
CA TYR A 88 -6.19 0.02 -5.14
C TYR A 88 -5.21 0.07 -3.97
N MET A 89 -4.89 -1.07 -3.35
CA MET A 89 -3.86 -1.12 -2.32
C MET A 89 -2.47 -0.77 -2.88
N HIS A 90 -2.17 -1.18 -4.10
CA HIS A 90 -0.93 -0.80 -4.76
C HIS A 90 -0.86 0.72 -5.02
N SER A 91 -1.93 1.30 -5.57
CA SER A 91 -2.02 2.74 -5.79
C SER A 91 -1.89 3.53 -4.49
N LEU A 92 -2.60 3.10 -3.44
CA LEU A 92 -2.51 3.73 -2.12
C LEU A 92 -1.07 3.69 -1.60
N ASN A 93 -0.40 2.54 -1.65
CA ASN A 93 1.00 2.41 -1.25
C ASN A 93 1.91 3.37 -2.02
N CYS A 94 1.76 3.43 -3.35
CA CYS A 94 2.58 4.30 -4.19
C CYS A 94 2.38 5.80 -3.90
N ILE A 95 1.18 6.20 -3.45
CA ILE A 95 0.89 7.58 -3.05
C ILE A 95 1.57 7.89 -1.71
N ILE A 96 1.39 7.04 -0.70
CA ILE A 96 1.87 7.32 0.66
C ILE A 96 3.39 7.08 0.84
N GLU A 97 4.00 6.21 0.03
CA GLU A 97 5.46 5.95 0.08
C GLU A 97 6.29 7.19 -0.29
N ASP A 98 5.72 8.09 -1.10
CA ASP A 98 6.38 9.33 -1.52
C ASP A 98 6.12 10.50 -0.54
N TRP A 99 5.37 10.29 0.55
CA TRP A 99 5.09 11.33 1.52
C TRP A 99 6.27 11.59 2.45
N ASP A 100 6.53 12.86 2.73
CA ASP A 100 7.51 13.29 3.74
C ASP A 100 7.03 12.98 5.18
N GLU A 101 5.71 12.79 5.36
CA GLU A 101 5.07 12.51 6.64
C GLU A 101 4.41 11.12 6.65
N TYR A 102 4.31 10.52 7.83
CA TYR A 102 3.60 9.25 7.98
C TYR A 102 2.10 9.40 7.70
N PHE A 103 1.54 8.37 7.06
CA PHE A 103 0.10 8.27 6.87
C PHE A 103 -0.61 8.00 8.21
N THR A 104 -1.68 8.75 8.50
CA THR A 104 -2.43 8.66 9.78
C THR A 104 -3.91 8.28 9.57
N PRO A 105 -4.20 7.05 9.09
CA PRO A 105 -5.56 6.58 8.91
C PRO A 105 -6.27 6.35 10.25
N ASN A 106 -7.58 6.16 10.18
CA ASN A 106 -8.35 5.72 11.33
C ASN A 106 -7.89 4.32 11.80
N GLY A 107 -8.09 4.03 13.09
CA GLY A 107 -7.66 2.77 13.68
C GLY A 107 -8.36 1.53 13.09
N GLU A 108 -9.59 1.67 12.58
CA GLU A 108 -10.32 0.56 11.95
C GLU A 108 -9.60 0.07 10.69
N PHE A 109 -9.13 0.98 9.85
CA PHE A 109 -8.34 0.67 8.66
C PHE A 109 -7.02 -0.03 9.03
N VAL A 110 -6.31 0.46 10.05
CA VAL A 110 -5.07 -0.17 10.54
C VAL A 110 -5.31 -1.61 10.98
N HIS A 111 -6.37 -1.87 11.74
CA HIS A 111 -6.68 -3.21 12.22
C HIS A 111 -7.16 -4.13 11.09
N LEU A 112 -7.86 -3.59 10.09
CA LEU A 112 -8.24 -4.32 8.90
C LEU A 112 -7.00 -4.80 8.13
N LEU A 113 -6.06 -3.88 7.85
CA LEU A 113 -4.79 -4.20 7.19
C LEU A 113 -3.97 -5.20 8.00
N GLY A 114 -3.84 -5.01 9.32
CA GLY A 114 -3.14 -5.96 10.18
C GLY A 114 -3.77 -7.35 10.16
N LYS A 115 -5.10 -7.44 10.20
CA LYS A 115 -5.83 -8.70 10.05
C LYS A 115 -5.54 -9.35 8.69
N TRP A 116 -5.56 -8.58 7.61
CA TRP A 116 -5.29 -9.12 6.27
C TRP A 116 -3.85 -9.55 6.07
N MET A 117 -2.90 -8.80 6.61
CA MET A 117 -1.47 -9.16 6.63
C MET A 117 -1.24 -10.56 7.19
N LEU A 118 -1.94 -10.91 8.27
CA LEU A 118 -1.75 -12.18 8.97
C LEU A 118 -2.66 -13.31 8.46
N ASN A 119 -3.86 -12.99 7.98
CA ASN A 119 -4.90 -13.99 7.69
C ASN A 119 -5.17 -14.23 6.18
N THR A 120 -4.36 -13.67 5.28
CA THR A 120 -4.47 -13.92 3.83
C THR A 120 -3.35 -14.82 3.28
N ASN A 121 -2.82 -15.70 4.14
CA ASN A 121 -1.83 -16.74 3.83
C ASN A 121 -0.53 -16.20 3.21
N GLY A 122 -0.14 -14.97 3.55
CA GLY A 122 1.08 -14.37 3.04
C GLY A 122 1.01 -13.88 1.59
N GLY A 123 -0.12 -14.01 0.90
CA GLY A 123 -0.28 -13.65 -0.51
C GLY A 123 -0.18 -12.15 -0.81
N GLU A 124 -0.53 -11.75 -2.03
CA GLU A 124 -0.42 -10.35 -2.49
C GLU A 124 -1.11 -9.35 -1.56
N ILE A 125 -2.29 -9.69 -1.03
CA ILE A 125 -3.00 -8.84 -0.06
C ILE A 125 -2.24 -8.73 1.26
N SER A 126 -1.60 -9.82 1.72
CA SER A 126 -0.79 -9.77 2.94
C SER A 126 0.39 -8.82 2.77
N TRP A 127 1.11 -8.98 1.66
CA TRP A 127 2.28 -8.15 1.33
C TRP A 127 1.91 -6.68 1.15
N LYS A 128 0.85 -6.36 0.40
CA LYS A 128 0.40 -4.98 0.23
C LYS A 128 -0.11 -4.37 1.54
N SER A 129 -0.71 -5.17 2.43
CA SER A 129 -1.10 -4.71 3.77
C SER A 129 0.13 -4.32 4.59
N SER A 130 1.19 -5.13 4.56
CA SER A 130 2.42 -4.83 5.31
C SER A 130 3.13 -3.59 4.76
N LEU A 131 3.13 -3.39 3.44
CA LEU A 131 3.69 -2.19 2.82
C LEU A 131 2.93 -0.93 3.24
N ILE A 132 1.58 -0.92 3.16
CA ILE A 132 0.80 0.25 3.59
C ILE A 132 1.00 0.54 5.08
N LEU A 133 1.02 -0.50 5.91
CA LEU A 133 1.24 -0.33 7.34
C LEU A 133 2.62 0.28 7.62
N LYS A 134 3.66 -0.08 6.86
CA LYS A 134 5.05 0.39 7.06
C LYS A 134 5.13 1.91 7.10
N ASP A 135 4.35 2.55 6.24
CA ASP A 135 4.30 4.01 6.09
C ASP A 135 3.15 4.63 6.92
N THR A 136 2.57 3.87 7.86
CA THR A 136 1.46 4.29 8.72
C THR A 136 1.90 4.56 10.16
N GLU A 137 1.65 5.75 10.69
CA GLU A 137 1.88 6.06 12.11
C GLU A 137 0.70 5.59 12.97
N HIS A 138 0.81 4.36 13.50
CA HIS A 138 -0.16 3.85 14.47
C HIS A 138 0.46 2.83 15.43
N SER A 139 0.20 2.94 16.73
CA SER A 139 0.85 2.09 17.76
C SER A 139 0.52 0.60 17.61
N ALA A 140 -0.62 0.26 17.01
CA ALA A 140 -1.01 -1.13 16.75
C ALA A 140 -0.12 -1.81 15.69
N CYS A 141 0.51 -1.07 14.77
CA CYS A 141 1.35 -1.62 13.70
C CYS A 141 2.47 -2.50 14.27
N ILE A 142 3.08 -2.07 15.39
CA ILE A 142 4.17 -2.80 16.05
C ILE A 142 3.77 -4.25 16.37
N ASN A 143 2.58 -4.46 16.94
CA ASN A 143 2.14 -5.81 17.30
C ASN A 143 1.95 -6.69 16.06
N PHE A 144 1.38 -6.14 14.99
CA PHE A 144 1.22 -6.85 13.73
C PHE A 144 2.57 -7.26 13.15
N TYR A 145 3.57 -6.37 13.15
CA TYR A 145 4.90 -6.72 12.64
C TYR A 145 5.59 -7.80 13.47
N LEU A 146 5.52 -7.70 14.79
CA LEU A 146 6.10 -8.71 15.68
C LEU A 146 5.46 -10.08 15.43
N GLU A 147 4.15 -10.14 15.22
CA GLU A 147 3.45 -11.37 14.88
C GLU A 147 3.86 -11.88 13.49
N GLY A 148 3.86 -11.02 12.47
CA GLY A 148 4.23 -11.36 11.10
C GLY A 148 5.68 -11.84 10.95
N ILE A 149 6.63 -11.24 11.66
CA ILE A 149 8.05 -11.67 11.66
C ILE A 149 8.20 -13.12 12.15
N ASN A 150 7.42 -13.50 13.16
CA ASN A 150 7.45 -14.82 13.79
C ASN A 150 6.64 -15.87 13.03
N ASP A 151 5.68 -15.46 12.21
CA ASP A 151 4.82 -16.38 11.46
C ASP A 151 5.54 -16.95 10.24
N LYS A 152 6.03 -18.19 10.37
CA LYS A 152 6.72 -18.92 9.30
C LYS A 152 5.78 -19.38 8.17
N THR A 153 4.47 -19.22 8.31
CA THR A 153 3.51 -19.57 7.27
C THR A 153 3.32 -18.45 6.24
N LEU A 154 3.71 -17.23 6.58
CA LEU A 154 3.70 -16.10 5.65
C LEU A 154 4.84 -16.22 4.62
N PHE A 155 4.59 -15.69 3.43
CA PHE A 155 5.66 -15.54 2.43
C PHE A 155 6.78 -14.67 2.96
N ASN A 156 8.01 -15.01 2.55
CA ASN A 156 9.22 -14.32 3.00
C ASN A 156 9.13 -12.80 2.77
N GLN A 157 8.62 -12.35 1.62
CA GLN A 157 8.44 -10.92 1.32
C GLN A 157 7.53 -10.18 2.32
N THR A 158 6.45 -10.80 2.78
CA THR A 158 5.57 -10.23 3.81
C THR A 158 6.29 -10.11 5.15
N ARG A 159 7.09 -11.13 5.51
CA ARG A 159 7.88 -11.13 6.74
C ARG A 159 9.01 -10.08 6.70
N ILE A 160 9.65 -9.91 5.54
CA ILE A 160 10.64 -8.85 5.29
C ILE A 160 10.00 -7.48 5.43
N ALA A 161 8.84 -7.24 4.81
CA ALA A 161 8.12 -5.98 4.97
C ALA A 161 7.73 -5.70 6.44
N CYS A 162 7.47 -6.75 7.24
CA CYS A 162 7.28 -6.59 8.68
C CYS A 162 8.57 -6.19 9.42
N LEU A 163 9.75 -6.69 9.01
CA LEU A 163 11.03 -6.22 9.54
C LEU A 163 11.21 -4.74 9.24
N GLU A 164 11.00 -4.34 7.99
CA GLU A 164 11.12 -2.94 7.55
C GLU A 164 10.17 -2.02 8.33
N GLY A 165 8.90 -2.41 8.49
CA GLY A 165 7.92 -1.69 9.31
C GLY A 165 8.36 -1.57 10.77
N LEU A 166 8.84 -2.66 11.38
CA LEU A 166 9.32 -2.62 12.76
C LEU A 166 10.55 -1.72 12.93
N VAL A 167 11.44 -1.70 11.93
CA VAL A 167 12.59 -0.80 11.88
C VAL A 167 12.12 0.65 11.76
N ALA A 168 11.18 0.96 10.88
CA ALA A 168 10.65 2.32 10.67
C ALA A 168 10.09 2.94 11.96
N HIS A 169 9.45 2.15 12.83
CA HIS A 169 8.96 2.61 14.13
C HIS A 169 10.02 2.72 15.24
N HIS A 170 11.32 2.68 14.90
CA HIS A 170 12.50 2.87 15.74
C HIS A 170 12.28 2.70 17.27
N GLY A 171 12.70 1.57 17.84
CA GLY A 171 12.67 1.40 19.30
C GLY A 171 13.77 0.47 19.83
N GLU A 172 14.39 0.81 20.96
CA GLU A 172 15.40 -0.06 21.59
C GLU A 172 14.84 -1.46 21.89
N LYS A 173 13.54 -1.54 22.22
CA LYS A 173 12.84 -2.81 22.42
C LYS A 173 12.76 -3.63 21.14
N ASN A 174 12.61 -2.99 19.98
CA ASN A 174 12.57 -3.64 18.67
C ASN A 174 13.96 -4.21 18.34
N LEU A 175 15.04 -3.46 18.60
CA LEU A 175 16.40 -3.96 18.44
C LEU A 175 16.66 -5.22 19.29
N LYS A 176 16.27 -5.19 20.57
CA LYS A 176 16.42 -6.35 21.46
C LYS A 176 15.62 -7.56 20.97
N PHE A 177 14.41 -7.33 20.47
CA PHE A 177 13.60 -8.38 19.87
C PHE A 177 14.30 -8.99 18.65
N LEU A 178 14.76 -8.19 17.70
CA LEU A 178 15.42 -8.67 16.48
C LEU A 178 16.70 -9.45 16.77
N ILE A 179 17.54 -8.98 17.70
CA ILE A 179 18.75 -9.72 18.14
C ILE A 179 18.40 -11.07 18.77
N GLY A 180 17.24 -11.18 19.41
CA GLY A 180 16.76 -12.39 20.05
C GLY A 180 16.16 -13.43 19.09
N LEU A 181 15.97 -13.10 17.81
CA LEU A 181 15.42 -14.03 16.83
C LEU A 181 16.42 -15.16 16.53
N VAL A 182 15.91 -16.39 16.52
CA VAL A 182 16.67 -17.56 16.06
C VAL A 182 16.81 -17.47 14.53
N PRO A 183 18.00 -17.72 13.95
CA PRO A 183 18.20 -17.72 12.51
C PRO A 183 17.16 -18.59 11.79
N ASP A 184 16.60 -18.04 10.72
CA ASP A 184 15.63 -18.70 9.86
C ASP A 184 16.30 -19.76 8.97
N SER A 185 15.53 -20.71 8.46
CA SER A 185 15.98 -21.57 7.37
C SER A 185 16.17 -20.81 6.06
N ASP A 186 15.46 -19.69 5.88
CA ASP A 186 15.55 -18.84 4.69
C ASP A 186 16.75 -17.87 4.80
N PRO A 187 17.77 -17.98 3.92
CA PRO A 187 18.95 -17.12 3.96
C PRO A 187 18.63 -15.66 3.63
N ASP A 188 17.66 -15.39 2.75
CA ASP A 188 17.31 -14.03 2.33
C ASP A 188 16.65 -13.28 3.50
N PHE A 189 15.80 -13.97 4.26
CA PHE A 189 15.23 -13.42 5.49
C PHE A 189 16.32 -13.06 6.52
N ASN A 190 17.30 -13.94 6.71
CA ASN A 190 18.40 -13.73 7.65
C ASN A 190 19.30 -12.57 7.23
N GLU A 191 19.55 -12.40 5.94
CA GLU A 191 20.31 -11.26 5.42
C GLU A 191 19.60 -9.94 5.79
N GLU A 192 18.29 -9.87 5.54
CA GLU A 192 17.51 -8.66 5.80
C GLU A 192 17.32 -8.37 7.30
N LEU A 193 17.19 -9.41 8.12
CA LEU A 193 17.22 -9.31 9.58
C LEU A 193 18.54 -8.68 10.06
N ASN A 194 19.68 -9.14 9.54
CA ASN A 194 20.98 -8.61 9.93
C ASN A 194 21.14 -7.13 9.52
N LYS A 195 20.71 -6.75 8.31
CA LYS A 195 20.69 -5.33 7.88
C LYS A 195 19.84 -4.48 8.82
N SER A 196 18.65 -4.96 9.17
CA SER A 196 17.72 -4.30 10.10
C SER A 196 18.34 -4.08 11.49
N ILE A 197 19.05 -5.09 12.01
CA ILE A 197 19.76 -5.01 13.29
C ILE A 197 20.89 -3.97 13.23
N GLU A 198 21.74 -4.02 12.19
CA GLU A 198 22.86 -3.10 12.05
C GLU A 198 22.39 -1.64 11.89
N TRP A 199 21.32 -1.42 11.13
CA TRP A 199 20.71 -0.10 10.99
C TRP A 199 20.26 0.46 12.34
N LEU A 200 19.52 -0.33 13.14
CA LEU A 200 19.04 0.10 14.46
C LEU A 200 20.19 0.33 15.45
N LYS A 201 21.25 -0.50 15.42
CA LYS A 201 22.45 -0.26 16.26
C LYS A 201 23.08 1.09 15.96
N HIS A 202 23.23 1.42 14.68
CA HIS A 202 23.78 2.71 14.28
C HIS A 202 22.90 3.87 14.78
N LYS A 203 21.58 3.75 14.61
CA LYS A 203 20.60 4.77 15.05
C LYS A 203 20.62 5.05 16.57
N PHE A 204 20.87 4.05 17.41
CA PHE A 204 20.95 4.22 18.87
C PHE A 204 22.35 4.50 19.40
N SER A 205 23.37 4.47 18.54
CA SER A 205 24.75 4.82 18.90
C SER A 205 25.12 6.27 18.57
N SER A 206 24.28 6.96 17.78
CA SER A 206 24.39 8.36 17.37
C SER A 206 23.54 9.28 18.25
#